data_AF-A0A9Y2NHF3-F1
#
_entry.id   AF-A0A9Y2NHF3-F1
#
_cell.length_a   1.000
_cell.length_b   1.000
_cell.length_c   1.000
_cell.angle_alpha   90.00
_cell.angle_beta   90.00
_cell.angle_gamma   90.00
#
_symmetry.space_group_name_H-M   'P 1'
#
loop_
_entity.id
_entity.type
_entity.pdbx_description
1 polymer ?
#
loop_
_entity_poly.entity_id
_entity_poly.type
_entity_poly.pdbx_seq_one_letter_code
_entity_poly.pdbx_strand_id
1 'polypeptide(L)'
;MNHTQPTTDPHGRRLSAARLAAMAAALSVPDGGFTVDPVTGTDMRTGYAVSVHPECERRYRRPVTADDLTDYLTDYLTHTRTASALAMPGRVFGGWRDPGTGRVYLDASAVVPTLAAAFVLGRRAGQHAVFDLAAERRSRSRTTSETPRDTRSRPPSRCETASLGQSRRSRGRSRTLSRPLIRR
;
A
#
# COMPACT_ATOMS: atom_id res chain seq x y z
N MET A 1 10.37 -49.31 -16.82
CA MET A 1 10.42 -47.95 -17.37
C MET A 1 9.06 -47.32 -17.11
N ASN A 2 8.93 -46.54 -16.04
CA ASN A 2 7.63 -45.95 -15.68
C ASN A 2 7.48 -44.61 -16.42
N HIS A 3 6.66 -44.62 -17.46
CA HIS A 3 6.16 -43.41 -18.10
C HIS A 3 5.06 -42.81 -17.22
N THR A 4 5.42 -41.90 -16.32
CA THR A 4 4.45 -41.03 -15.66
C THR A 4 4.13 -39.89 -16.62
N GLN A 5 3.02 -40.02 -17.35
CA GLN A 5 2.44 -38.92 -18.10
C GLN A 5 1.99 -37.81 -17.12
N PRO A 6 2.23 -36.53 -17.40
CA PRO A 6 1.75 -35.44 -16.57
C PRO A 6 0.23 -35.30 -16.73
N THR A 7 -0.50 -35.66 -15.67
CA THR A 7 -1.95 -35.43 -15.56
C THR A 7 -2.23 -33.94 -15.69
N THR A 8 -2.85 -33.54 -16.78
CA THR A 8 -3.28 -32.17 -17.01
C THR A 8 -4.65 -32.01 -16.36
N ASP A 9 -4.69 -31.33 -15.22
CA ASP A 9 -5.90 -31.07 -14.44
C ASP A 9 -6.69 -29.91 -15.09
N PRO A 10 -7.98 -30.08 -15.47
CA PRO A 10 -8.76 -29.09 -16.23
C PRO A 10 -9.45 -28.01 -15.37
N HIS A 11 -9.12 -27.90 -14.08
CA HIS A 11 -9.62 -26.85 -13.19
C HIS A 11 -8.50 -25.83 -12.92
N GLY A 12 -8.73 -24.55 -13.28
CA GLY A 12 -7.79 -23.43 -13.17
C GLY A 12 -6.65 -23.66 -12.19
N ARG A 13 -5.44 -23.88 -12.74
CA ARG A 13 -4.27 -24.39 -12.00
C ARG A 13 -4.01 -23.54 -10.76
N ARG A 14 -4.39 -24.07 -9.60
CA ARG A 14 -3.79 -23.66 -8.32
C ARG A 14 -2.27 -23.84 -8.43
N LEU A 15 -1.52 -22.87 -7.92
CA LEU A 15 -0.06 -22.98 -7.79
C LEU A 15 0.31 -24.33 -7.14
N SER A 16 1.21 -25.09 -7.76
CA SER A 16 1.59 -26.41 -7.23
C SER A 16 2.37 -26.29 -5.93
N ALA A 17 2.37 -27.34 -5.10
CA ALA A 17 3.14 -27.37 -3.85
C ALA A 17 4.63 -27.09 -4.09
N ALA A 18 5.23 -27.66 -5.15
CA ALA A 18 6.61 -27.38 -5.53
C ALA A 18 6.84 -25.89 -5.86
N ARG A 19 5.86 -25.25 -6.51
CA ARG A 19 5.93 -23.84 -6.85
C ARG A 19 5.85 -22.96 -5.61
N LEU A 20 4.95 -23.27 -4.69
CA LEU A 20 4.81 -22.57 -3.42
C LEU A 20 6.08 -22.72 -2.56
N ALA A 21 6.70 -23.91 -2.56
CA ALA A 21 7.99 -24.13 -1.90
C ALA A 21 9.10 -23.26 -2.50
N ALA A 22 9.18 -23.14 -3.83
CA ALA A 22 10.14 -22.25 -4.50
C ALA A 22 9.92 -20.77 -4.14
N MET A 23 8.66 -20.34 -4.03
CA MET A 23 8.31 -18.97 -3.60
C MET A 23 8.69 -18.72 -2.13
N ALA A 24 8.48 -19.68 -1.24
CA ALA A 24 8.95 -19.60 0.14
C ALA A 24 10.49 -19.54 0.23
N ALA A 25 11.19 -20.29 -0.62
CA ALA A 25 12.64 -20.24 -0.73
C ALA A 25 13.12 -18.86 -1.21
N ALA A 26 12.44 -18.24 -2.19
CA ALA A 26 12.73 -16.88 -2.64
C ALA A 26 12.59 -15.84 -1.52
N LEU A 27 11.66 -16.05 -0.58
CA LEU A 27 11.50 -15.20 0.61
C LEU A 27 12.52 -15.50 1.73
N SER A 28 13.32 -16.55 1.60
CA SER A 28 14.30 -16.95 2.62
C SER A 28 15.65 -16.25 2.47
N VAL A 29 15.86 -15.48 1.40
CA VAL A 29 17.07 -14.64 1.20
C VAL A 29 16.78 -13.17 1.54
N PRO A 30 17.75 -12.40 2.07
CA PRO A 30 17.59 -10.96 2.26
C PRO A 30 17.28 -10.25 0.94
N ASP A 31 16.33 -9.32 0.96
CA ASP A 31 15.80 -8.62 -0.23
C ASP A 31 15.21 -9.55 -1.31
N GLY A 32 14.92 -10.81 -0.94
CA GLY A 32 14.28 -11.77 -1.81
C GLY A 32 12.79 -11.50 -1.99
N GLY A 33 12.23 -11.98 -3.10
CA GLY A 33 10.83 -11.80 -3.40
C GLY A 33 10.39 -12.53 -4.66
N PHE A 34 9.11 -12.42 -4.98
CA PHE A 34 8.53 -12.94 -6.20
C PHE A 34 7.35 -12.07 -6.64
N THR A 35 6.99 -12.20 -7.92
CA THR A 35 5.73 -11.66 -8.46
C THR A 35 5.20 -12.67 -9.47
N VAL A 36 4.05 -13.26 -9.17
CA VAL A 36 3.48 -14.35 -9.97
C VAL A 36 2.03 -14.06 -10.34
N ASP A 37 1.65 -14.44 -11.55
CA ASP A 37 0.24 -14.54 -11.91
C ASP A 37 -0.39 -15.71 -11.14
N PRO A 38 -1.39 -15.50 -10.27
CA PRO A 38 -1.98 -16.55 -9.46
C PRO A 38 -2.82 -17.55 -10.28
N VAL A 39 -3.24 -17.18 -11.51
CA VAL A 39 -4.07 -18.01 -12.39
C VAL A 39 -3.20 -18.89 -13.30
N THR A 40 -2.16 -18.32 -13.89
CA THR A 40 -1.28 -19.06 -14.82
C THR A 40 -0.07 -19.66 -14.12
N GLY A 41 0.30 -19.14 -12.95
CA GLY A 41 1.53 -19.48 -12.23
C GLY A 41 2.81 -18.91 -12.83
N THR A 42 2.70 -18.05 -13.85
CA THR A 42 3.82 -17.46 -14.57
C THR A 42 4.48 -16.34 -13.77
N ASP A 43 5.82 -16.33 -13.74
CA ASP A 43 6.59 -15.20 -13.23
C ASP A 43 6.38 -13.97 -14.09
N MET A 44 5.97 -12.86 -13.48
CA MET A 44 5.91 -11.58 -14.16
C MET A 44 7.31 -10.97 -14.14
N ARG A 45 7.96 -10.89 -15.30
CA ARG A 45 9.34 -10.41 -15.44
C ARG A 45 9.46 -9.00 -16.02
N THR A 46 8.35 -8.39 -16.38
CA THR A 46 8.33 -7.08 -17.05
C THR A 46 7.21 -6.20 -16.52
N GLY A 47 7.44 -4.89 -16.51
CA GLY A 47 6.49 -3.90 -16.01
C GLY A 47 6.75 -3.52 -14.57
N TYR A 48 5.78 -2.82 -13.98
CA TYR A 48 5.89 -2.21 -12.67
C TYR A 48 4.79 -2.74 -11.75
N ALA A 49 5.17 -3.44 -10.70
CA ALA A 49 4.25 -3.98 -9.71
C ALA A 49 3.99 -2.95 -8.59
N VAL A 50 2.70 -2.76 -8.28
CA VAL A 50 2.24 -1.83 -7.25
C VAL A 50 1.17 -2.50 -6.41
N SER A 51 1.38 -2.55 -5.10
CA SER A 51 0.37 -3.02 -4.15
C SER A 51 -0.82 -2.06 -4.14
N VAL A 52 -1.97 -2.49 -4.65
CA VAL A 52 -3.16 -1.63 -4.80
C VAL A 52 -4.24 -1.90 -3.77
N HIS A 53 -4.06 -2.97 -2.99
CA HIS A 53 -4.98 -3.43 -1.95
C HIS A 53 -4.23 -3.57 -0.63
N PRO A 54 -3.99 -2.46 0.11
CA PRO A 54 -3.33 -2.53 1.42
C PRO A 54 -4.07 -3.42 2.43
N GLU A 55 -5.39 -3.56 2.29
CA GLU A 55 -6.23 -4.50 3.04
C GLU A 55 -5.93 -5.97 2.77
N CYS A 56 -5.26 -6.27 1.65
CA CYS A 56 -4.79 -7.61 1.31
C CYS A 56 -3.37 -7.89 1.80
N GLU A 57 -2.69 -6.92 2.41
CA GLU A 57 -1.31 -7.13 2.86
C GLU A 57 -1.28 -8.02 4.11
N ARG A 58 -0.51 -9.11 4.04
CA ARG A 58 -0.20 -9.97 5.19
C ARG A 58 1.27 -9.87 5.55
N ARG A 59 1.55 -9.62 6.83
CA ARG A 59 2.91 -9.41 7.36
C ARG A 59 3.32 -10.55 8.26
N TYR A 60 4.52 -11.08 8.03
CA TYR A 60 5.12 -12.12 8.87
C TYR A 60 6.42 -11.61 9.48
N ARG A 61 6.59 -11.87 10.78
CA ARG A 61 7.85 -11.62 11.52
C ARG A 61 8.78 -12.84 11.55
N ARG A 62 8.35 -13.93 10.91
CA ARG A 62 9.05 -15.21 10.80
C ARG A 62 9.19 -15.58 9.33
N PRO A 63 10.07 -16.53 8.97
CA PRO A 63 10.08 -17.13 7.65
C PRO A 63 8.68 -17.64 7.27
N VAL A 64 8.31 -17.40 6.02
CA VAL A 64 7.05 -17.83 5.41
C VAL A 64 7.25 -19.22 4.80
N THR A 65 6.32 -20.12 5.06
CA THR A 65 6.32 -21.49 4.52
C THR A 65 5.40 -21.61 3.30
N ALA A 66 5.46 -22.75 2.61
CA ALA A 66 4.52 -23.04 1.52
C ALA A 66 3.06 -23.11 2.01
N ASP A 67 2.85 -23.55 3.25
CA ASP A 67 1.51 -23.61 3.87
C ASP A 67 0.96 -22.20 4.10
N ASP A 68 1.78 -21.27 4.61
CA ASP A 68 1.38 -19.86 4.76
C ASP A 68 0.95 -19.22 3.43
N LEU A 69 1.66 -19.54 2.34
CA LEU A 69 1.31 -19.08 1.00
C LEU A 69 0.00 -19.71 0.52
N THR A 70 -0.24 -20.99 0.82
CA THR A 70 -1.48 -21.70 0.49
C THR A 70 -2.66 -21.08 1.23
N ASP A 71 -2.50 -20.78 2.52
CA ASP A 71 -3.50 -20.14 3.35
C ASP A 71 -3.83 -18.76 2.82
N TYR A 72 -2.81 -17.94 2.52
CA TYR A 72 -3.01 -16.63 1.91
C TYR A 72 -3.79 -16.72 0.58
N LEU A 73 -3.38 -17.59 -0.33
CA LEU A 73 -4.05 -17.76 -1.61
C LEU A 73 -5.48 -18.27 -1.45
N THR A 74 -5.72 -19.17 -0.49
CA THR A 74 -7.07 -19.65 -0.19
C THR A 74 -7.92 -18.49 0.31
N ASP A 75 -7.44 -17.70 1.27
CA ASP A 75 -8.18 -16.56 1.80
C ASP A 75 -8.54 -15.53 0.70
N TYR A 76 -7.61 -15.19 -0.19
CA TYR A 76 -7.83 -14.13 -1.18
C TYR A 76 -8.38 -14.60 -2.54
N LEU A 77 -8.46 -15.91 -2.77
CA LEU A 77 -9.14 -16.48 -3.95
C LEU A 77 -10.54 -17.01 -3.63
N THR A 78 -10.81 -17.46 -2.39
CA THR A 78 -12.08 -18.14 -2.05
C THR A 78 -13.00 -17.36 -1.12
N HIS A 79 -12.52 -16.39 -0.33
CA HIS A 79 -13.39 -15.68 0.62
C HIS A 79 -14.06 -14.44 0.03
N THR A 80 -15.36 -14.32 0.30
CA THR A 80 -16.28 -13.29 -0.23
C THR A 80 -16.24 -11.94 0.51
N ARG A 81 -15.59 -11.83 1.67
CA ARG A 81 -15.50 -10.57 2.43
C ARG A 81 -14.43 -9.59 1.92
N THR A 82 -13.40 -10.11 1.25
CA THR A 82 -12.31 -9.38 0.57
C THR A 82 -12.32 -9.77 -0.90
N ALA A 83 -13.49 -9.66 -1.53
CA ALA A 83 -13.79 -10.26 -2.83
C ALA A 83 -12.67 -10.02 -3.86
N SER A 84 -11.96 -11.12 -4.17
CA SER A 84 -11.26 -11.35 -5.43
C SER A 84 -10.16 -10.36 -5.81
N ALA A 85 -9.43 -9.76 -4.86
CA ALA A 85 -8.30 -8.90 -5.21
C ALA A 85 -7.27 -9.61 -6.11
N LEU A 86 -7.04 -10.91 -5.91
CA LEU A 86 -6.20 -11.73 -6.80
C LEU A 86 -6.96 -12.38 -7.97
N ALA A 87 -8.29 -12.44 -7.92
CA ALA A 87 -9.13 -12.95 -9.01
C ALA A 87 -9.56 -11.85 -9.99
N MET A 88 -9.30 -10.58 -9.68
CA MET A 88 -9.47 -9.47 -10.61
C MET A 88 -8.43 -9.54 -11.75
N PRO A 89 -8.83 -9.25 -13.00
CA PRO A 89 -7.90 -9.26 -14.13
C PRO A 89 -6.69 -8.34 -13.92
N GLY A 90 -5.50 -8.84 -14.29
CA GLY A 90 -4.25 -8.08 -14.19
C GLY A 90 -3.74 -7.90 -12.74
N ARG A 91 -4.14 -8.79 -11.83
CA ARG A 91 -3.65 -8.84 -10.46
C ARG A 91 -2.68 -9.99 -10.28
N VAL A 92 -1.65 -9.70 -9.50
CA VAL A 92 -0.53 -10.60 -9.29
C VAL A 92 -0.32 -10.80 -7.81
N PHE A 93 0.14 -11.99 -7.45
CA PHE A 93 0.53 -12.30 -6.10
C PHE A 93 2.00 -11.93 -5.89
N GLY A 94 2.23 -10.97 -4.98
CA GLY A 94 3.54 -10.46 -4.64
C GLY A 94 4.01 -10.95 -3.28
N GLY A 95 5.31 -11.19 -3.17
CA GLY A 95 5.98 -11.46 -1.91
C GLY A 95 7.33 -10.75 -1.84
N TRP A 96 7.66 -10.15 -0.71
CA TRP A 96 8.96 -9.52 -0.48
C TRP A 96 9.43 -9.65 0.96
N ARG A 97 10.73 -9.91 1.14
CA ARG A 97 11.39 -9.85 2.44
C ARG A 97 12.21 -8.59 2.57
N ASP A 98 11.82 -7.74 3.52
CA ASP A 98 12.58 -6.54 3.86
C ASP A 98 13.95 -6.92 4.43
N PRO A 99 15.07 -6.56 3.79
CA PRO A 99 16.40 -6.88 4.29
C PRO A 99 16.74 -6.15 5.60
N GLY A 100 16.12 -4.99 5.87
CA GLY A 100 16.41 -4.19 7.06
C GLY A 100 15.76 -4.73 8.32
N THR A 101 14.55 -5.28 8.21
CA THR A 101 13.78 -5.80 9.36
C THR A 101 13.61 -7.32 9.37
N GLY A 102 13.93 -7.99 8.26
CA GLY A 102 13.69 -9.41 8.05
C GLY A 102 12.20 -9.78 7.90
N ARG A 103 11.29 -8.80 7.90
CA ARG A 103 9.85 -9.02 7.78
C ARG A 103 9.48 -9.40 6.36
N VAL A 104 8.53 -10.31 6.25
CA VAL A 104 7.97 -10.73 4.96
C VAL A 104 6.60 -10.07 4.77
N TYR A 105 6.38 -9.58 3.56
CA TYR A 105 5.16 -8.92 3.12
C TYR A 105 4.61 -9.73 1.95
N LEU A 106 3.36 -10.15 2.08
CA LEU A 106 2.58 -10.78 1.01
C LEU A 106 1.47 -9.81 0.61
N ASP A 107 1.28 -9.56 -0.68
CA ASP A 107 0.27 -8.62 -1.17
C ASP A 107 -0.38 -9.02 -2.50
N ALA A 108 -1.48 -8.33 -2.82
CA ALA A 108 -2.08 -8.32 -4.14
C ALA A 108 -1.65 -7.04 -4.86
N SER A 109 -0.86 -7.22 -5.91
CA SER A 109 -0.30 -6.13 -6.70
C SER A 109 -0.95 -6.05 -8.07
N ALA A 110 -0.92 -4.87 -8.68
CA ALA A 110 -1.24 -4.66 -10.09
C ALA A 110 0.06 -4.42 -10.86
N VAL A 111 0.20 -5.06 -12.03
CA VAL A 111 1.32 -4.80 -12.94
C VAL A 111 0.87 -3.85 -14.03
N VAL A 112 1.60 -2.75 -14.19
CA VAL A 112 1.36 -1.77 -15.25
C VAL A 112 2.62 -1.58 -16.10
N PRO A 113 2.48 -1.26 -17.41
CA PRO A 113 3.61 -1.25 -18.33
C PRO A 113 4.60 -0.10 -18.08
N THR A 114 4.20 0.98 -17.41
CA THR A 114 5.03 2.18 -17.23
C THR A 114 5.15 2.62 -15.78
N LEU A 115 6.34 3.12 -15.41
CA LEU A 115 6.63 3.63 -14.08
C LEU A 115 5.71 4.81 -13.70
N ALA A 116 5.38 5.66 -14.68
CA ALA A 116 4.46 6.79 -14.47
C ALA A 116 3.05 6.31 -14.08
N ALA A 117 2.51 5.30 -14.79
CA ALA A 117 1.22 4.70 -14.45
C ALA A 117 1.28 4.05 -13.05
N ALA A 118 2.40 3.40 -12.73
CA ALA A 118 2.61 2.77 -11.44
C ALA A 118 2.59 3.78 -10.29
N PHE A 119 3.24 4.93 -10.43
CA PHE A 119 3.19 5.98 -9.42
C PHE A 119 1.84 6.67 -9.30
N VAL A 120 1.10 6.83 -10.40
CA VAL A 120 -0.29 7.32 -10.33
C VAL A 120 -1.16 6.35 -9.54
N LEU A 121 -1.03 5.05 -9.83
CA LEU A 121 -1.78 4.00 -9.18
C LEU A 121 -1.39 3.85 -7.69
N GLY A 122 -0.10 3.84 -7.40
CA GLY A 122 0.43 3.75 -6.03
C GLY A 122 0.01 4.92 -5.16
N ARG A 123 0.06 6.17 -5.69
CA ARG A 123 -0.42 7.34 -4.95
C ARG A 123 -1.91 7.26 -4.59
N ARG A 124 -2.75 6.73 -5.49
CA ARG A 124 -4.18 6.51 -5.21
C ARG A 124 -4.41 5.46 -4.12
N ALA A 125 -3.53 4.45 -4.05
CA ALA A 125 -3.57 3.39 -3.06
C ALA A 125 -2.77 3.71 -1.76
N GLY A 126 -2.20 4.92 -1.62
CA GLY A 126 -1.38 5.29 -0.47
C GLY A 126 0.00 4.64 -0.41
N GLN A 127 0.49 4.07 -1.52
CA GLN A 127 1.81 3.46 -1.60
C GLN A 127 2.89 4.44 -2.04
N HIS A 128 4.07 4.33 -1.42
CA HIS A 128 5.25 5.16 -1.71
C HIS A 128 6.33 4.43 -2.53
N ALA A 129 6.12 3.16 -2.85
CA ALA A 129 7.08 2.31 -3.54
C ALA A 129 6.43 1.53 -4.68
N VAL A 130 7.17 1.38 -5.76
CA VAL A 130 6.85 0.58 -6.94
C VAL A 130 8.01 -0.38 -7.17
N PHE A 131 7.73 -1.62 -7.56
CA PHE A 131 8.77 -2.58 -7.93
C PHE A 131 8.91 -2.66 -9.45
N ASP A 132 10.12 -2.43 -9.97
CA ASP A 132 10.47 -2.61 -11.38
C ASP A 132 10.85 -4.08 -11.59
N LEU A 133 10.01 -4.82 -12.32
CA LEU A 133 10.20 -6.25 -12.54
C LEU A 133 11.36 -6.55 -13.50
N ALA A 134 11.67 -5.64 -14.42
CA ALA A 134 12.74 -5.85 -15.39
C ALA A 134 14.12 -5.57 -14.79
N ALA A 135 14.20 -4.58 -13.90
CA ALA A 135 15.42 -4.22 -13.20
C ALA A 135 15.55 -4.89 -11.81
N GLU A 136 14.58 -5.73 -11.42
CA GLU A 136 14.48 -6.40 -10.11
C GLU A 136 14.74 -5.46 -8.92
N ARG A 137 14.30 -4.20 -9.03
CA ARG A 137 14.61 -3.17 -8.03
C ARG A 137 13.41 -2.30 -7.70
N ARG A 138 13.39 -1.81 -6.45
CA ARG A 138 12.35 -0.90 -5.97
C ARG A 138 12.67 0.54 -6.32
N SER A 139 11.71 1.23 -6.92
CA SER A 139 11.72 2.68 -7.12
C SER A 139 10.77 3.33 -6.11
N ARG A 140 11.27 4.29 -5.34
CA ARG A 140 10.44 5.11 -4.45
C ARG A 140 10.01 6.37 -5.18
N SER A 141 8.76 6.81 -4.98
CA SER A 141 8.41 8.14 -5.43
C SER A 141 9.20 9.13 -4.58
N ARG A 142 10.07 9.93 -5.21
CA ARG A 142 10.59 11.13 -4.57
C ARG A 142 9.42 12.10 -4.47
N THR A 143 8.71 12.07 -3.36
CA THR A 143 7.89 13.21 -2.96
C THR A 143 8.88 14.33 -2.69
N THR A 144 9.11 15.20 -3.67
CA THR A 144 9.61 16.55 -3.39
C THR A 144 8.47 17.31 -2.72
N SER A 145 8.21 16.98 -1.46
CA SER A 145 7.57 17.88 -0.51
C SER A 145 8.67 18.72 0.12
N GLU A 146 9.39 19.46 -0.73
CA GLU A 146 10.09 20.68 -0.33
C GLU A 146 9.23 21.82 -0.86
N THR A 147 8.27 22.25 -0.03
CA THR A 147 7.77 23.61 -0.13
C THR A 147 8.98 24.54 -0.03
N PRO A 148 9.23 25.44 -1.00
CA PRO A 148 10.24 26.45 -0.81
C PRO A 148 9.83 27.26 0.42
N ARG A 149 10.64 27.19 1.47
CA ARG A 149 10.61 28.20 2.52
C ARG A 149 11.06 29.49 1.86
N ASP A 150 10.08 30.25 1.36
CA ASP A 150 10.27 31.64 0.97
C ASP A 150 10.74 32.40 2.21
N THR A 151 12.06 32.54 2.28
CA THR A 151 12.75 33.35 3.26
C THR A 151 13.12 34.63 2.54
N ARG A 152 12.32 35.66 2.80
CA ARG A 152 12.66 37.10 2.85
C ARG A 152 11.69 37.94 2.01
N SER A 153 10.76 38.60 2.70
CA SER A 153 10.62 40.05 2.55
C SER A 153 10.17 40.66 3.87
N ARG A 154 11.11 41.37 4.50
CA ARG A 154 10.92 42.25 5.66
C ARG A 154 9.90 43.36 5.33
N PRO A 155 9.24 43.94 6.34
CA PRO A 155 8.30 45.04 6.17
C PRO A 155 9.05 46.37 6.01
N PRO A 156 8.49 47.38 5.32
CA PRO A 156 8.82 48.76 5.62
C PRO A 156 7.82 49.30 6.65
N SER A 157 8.33 49.52 7.87
CA SER A 157 7.73 50.47 8.80
C SER A 157 8.10 51.90 8.36
N ARG A 158 7.12 52.79 8.20
CA ARG A 158 6.98 54.04 9.00
C ARG A 158 5.91 55.00 8.45
N CYS A 159 5.22 55.64 9.41
CA CYS A 159 4.83 57.06 9.51
C CYS A 159 4.02 57.71 8.35
N GLU A 160 2.96 58.50 8.54
CA GLU A 160 2.40 59.21 9.72
C GLU A 160 1.15 60.03 9.27
N THR A 161 0.17 60.23 10.19
CA THR A 161 -0.91 61.28 10.26
C THR A 161 -1.99 61.33 9.15
N ALA A 162 -3.27 61.68 9.35
CA ALA A 162 -4.10 62.30 10.41
C ALA A 162 -5.57 61.82 10.17
N SER A 163 -6.35 61.41 11.19
CA SER A 163 -7.28 62.22 12.00
C SER A 163 -8.77 62.18 11.56
N LEU A 164 -9.62 62.08 12.59
CA LEU A 164 -11.04 62.47 12.74
C LEU A 164 -12.19 61.48 12.44
N GLY A 165 -12.95 61.19 13.51
CA GLY A 165 -14.33 60.68 13.51
C GLY A 165 -14.58 59.60 14.58
N GLN A 166 -14.53 59.88 15.90
CA GLN A 166 -15.69 60.05 16.81
C GLN A 166 -16.85 59.05 16.58
N SER A 167 -17.56 58.44 17.53
CA SER A 167 -17.62 58.40 19.00
C SER A 167 -18.83 57.51 19.38
N ARG A 168 -18.91 57.08 20.67
CA ARG A 168 -20.04 56.48 21.44
C ARG A 168 -20.05 54.93 21.51
N ARG A 169 -19.68 54.30 22.64
CA ARG A 169 -20.43 54.04 23.91
C ARG A 169 -21.74 53.28 23.63
N SER A 170 -22.10 52.15 24.26
CA SER A 170 -22.02 51.81 25.69
C SER A 170 -22.39 50.34 25.99
N ARG A 171 -21.66 49.76 26.96
CA ARG A 171 -22.07 48.89 28.08
C ARG A 171 -23.40 48.10 28.02
N GLY A 172 -23.30 46.81 28.31
CA GLY A 172 -24.40 45.97 28.83
C GLY A 172 -23.86 44.75 29.58
N ARG A 173 -23.45 44.95 30.85
CA ARG A 173 -23.32 43.88 31.85
C ARG A 173 -24.69 43.72 32.51
N SER A 174 -25.20 42.49 32.62
CA SER A 174 -26.03 42.07 33.77
C SER A 174 -25.90 40.56 33.98
N ARG A 175 -25.35 40.21 35.14
CA ARG A 175 -25.43 38.92 35.83
C ARG A 175 -26.82 38.81 36.48
N THR A 176 -27.37 37.60 36.60
CA THR A 176 -27.90 36.96 37.85
C THR A 176 -28.53 35.60 37.51
N LEU A 177 -27.96 34.48 38.01
CA LEU A 177 -28.35 33.72 39.22
C LEU A 177 -29.68 32.94 39.10
N SER A 178 -29.60 31.60 39.11
CA SER A 178 -30.18 30.72 40.16
C SER A 178 -30.06 29.23 39.79
N ARG A 179 -29.45 28.44 40.70
CA ARG A 179 -29.58 26.97 40.81
C ARG A 179 -30.91 26.64 41.55
N PRO A 180 -31.15 25.40 42.01
CA PRO A 180 -31.54 24.16 41.31
C PRO A 180 -32.91 23.64 41.83
N LEU A 181 -33.51 22.59 41.24
CA LEU A 181 -34.46 21.75 41.99
C LEU A 181 -34.52 20.30 41.49
N ILE A 182 -34.55 19.40 42.47
CA ILE A 182 -34.63 17.94 42.44
C ILE A 182 -36.09 17.47 42.22
N ARG A 183 -36.26 16.28 41.62
CA ARG A 183 -37.28 15.20 41.85
C ARG A 183 -37.71 14.60 40.49
N ARG A 184 -37.90 13.29 40.31
CA ARG A 184 -38.13 12.16 41.22
C ARG A 184 -37.33 10.93 40.78
#